data_AF-A0A0F2RLX3-F1
#
_entry.id   AF-A0A0F2RLX3-F1
#
_cell.length_a   1.000
_cell.length_b   1.000
_cell.length_c   1.000
_cell.angle_alpha   90.00
_cell.angle_beta   90.00
_cell.angle_gamma   90.00
#
_symmetry.space_group_name_H-M   'P 1'
#
loop_
_entity.id
_entity.type
_entity.pdbx_description
1 polymer ?
#
loop_
_entity_poly.entity_id
_entity_poly.type
_entity_poly.pdbx_seq_one_letter_code
_entity_poly.pdbx_strand_id
1 'polypeptide(L)' 'MGEVSLKIGPLPDRTPQKLAVLVDPLLAADLEDYARIHSEIHGVEVSASALVPLMLETFLASDTGFRKARKA' A
#
# COMPACT_ATOMS: atom_id res chain seq x y z
N MET A 1 2.38 -10.68 23.15
CA MET A 1 1.94 -10.08 21.88
C MET A 1 3.15 -10.04 20.97
N GLY A 2 3.15 -10.76 19.84
CA GLY A 2 4.22 -10.60 18.84
C GLY A 2 4.13 -9.20 18.25
N GLU A 3 5.27 -8.56 17.96
CA GLU A 3 5.30 -7.26 17.30
C GLU A 3 4.58 -7.34 15.95
N VAL A 4 3.56 -6.49 15.77
CA VAL A 4 2.86 -6.38 14.49
C VAL A 4 3.79 -5.66 13.52
N SER A 5 4.32 -6.39 12.53
CA SER A 5 5.19 -5.83 11.49
C SER A 5 4.42 -5.73 10.17
N LEU A 6 4.32 -4.52 9.64
CA LEU A 6 3.73 -4.26 8.32
C LEU A 6 4.81 -4.22 7.24
N LYS A 7 4.44 -4.66 6.02
CA LYS A 7 5.31 -4.62 4.84
C LYS A 7 5.52 -3.21 4.27
N ILE A 8 4.59 -2.29 4.57
CA ILE A 8 4.59 -0.93 4.05
C ILE A 8 5.24 -0.02 5.10
N GLY A 9 6.25 0.72 4.68
CA GLY A 9 6.93 1.74 5.48
C GLY A 9 6.33 3.13 5.29
N PRO A 10 6.97 4.19 5.83
CA PRO A 10 6.46 5.55 5.77
C PRO A 10 6.26 6.05 4.33
N LEU A 11 5.31 6.97 4.16
CA LEU A 11 4.99 7.56 2.86
C LEU A 11 6.18 8.35 2.30
N PRO A 12 6.59 8.09 1.05
CA PRO A 12 7.60 8.90 0.38
C PRO A 12 7.00 10.21 -0.14
N ASP A 13 7.81 11.27 -0.19
CA ASP A 13 7.42 12.55 -0.81
C ASP A 13 7.53 12.47 -2.34
N ARG A 14 6.39 12.46 -3.05
CA ARG A 14 6.30 12.33 -4.51
C ARG A 14 5.10 13.08 -5.08
N THR A 15 5.20 13.55 -6.32
CA THR A 15 4.06 14.13 -7.05
C THR A 15 3.13 13.01 -7.59
N PRO A 16 1.88 12.90 -7.10
CA PRO A 16 1.00 11.82 -7.51
C PRO A 16 0.36 12.08 -8.88
N GLN A 17 0.19 11.02 -9.67
CA GLN A 17 -0.69 11.02 -10.84
C GLN A 17 -2.05 10.44 -10.45
N LYS A 18 -3.15 11.14 -10.78
CA LYS A 18 -4.50 10.69 -10.43
C LYS A 18 -4.88 9.46 -11.25
N LEU A 19 -5.25 8.38 -10.57
CA LEU A 19 -5.84 7.16 -11.14
C LEU A 19 -7.11 6.82 -10.35
N ALA A 20 -8.23 6.61 -11.05
CA ALA A 20 -9.48 6.18 -10.43
C ALA A 20 -9.65 4.66 -10.59
N VAL A 21 -9.96 3.97 -9.50
CA VAL A 21 -10.15 2.51 -9.46
C VAL A 21 -11.43 2.21 -8.69
N LEU A 22 -12.22 1.27 -9.19
CA LEU A 22 -13.34 0.68 -8.44
C LEU A 22 -12.84 -0.60 -7.78
N VAL A 23 -13.15 -0.76 -6.49
CA VAL A 23 -12.79 -1.94 -5.71
C VAL A 23 -14.04 -2.54 -5.08
N ASP A 24 -14.04 -3.85 -4.87
CA ASP A 24 -15.11 -4.53 -4.15
C ASP A 24 -15.19 -4.07 -2.69
N PRO A 25 -16.38 -4.09 -2.06
CA PRO A 25 -16.56 -3.61 -0.68
C PRO A 25 -15.66 -4.30 0.35
N LEU A 26 -15.36 -5.59 0.17
CA LEU A 26 -14.48 -6.33 1.07
C LEU A 26 -13.05 -5.79 1.00
N LEU A 27 -12.53 -5.53 -0.21
CA LEU A 27 -11.21 -4.95 -0.38
C LEU A 27 -11.15 -3.52 0.18
N ALA A 28 -12.23 -2.74 0.04
CA ALA A 28 -12.29 -1.42 0.64
C ALA A 28 -12.15 -1.47 2.18
N ALA A 29 -12.87 -2.39 2.84
CA ALA A 29 -12.77 -2.60 4.28
C ALA A 29 -11.36 -3.03 4.72
N ASP A 30 -10.76 -4.00 4.01
CA ASP A 30 -9.40 -4.46 4.31
C ASP A 30 -8.36 -3.33 4.18
N LEU A 31 -8.52 -2.46 3.18
CA LEU A 31 -7.63 -1.31 2.97
C LEU A 31 -7.76 -0.26 4.08
N GLU A 32 -8.99 -0.01 4.57
CA GLU A 32 -9.25 0.88 5.70
C GLU A 32 -8.63 0.34 6.99
N ASP A 33 -8.81 -0.96 7.27
CA ASP A 33 -8.21 -1.61 8.43
C ASP A 33 -6.68 -1.57 8.38
N TYR A 34 -6.10 -1.81 7.21
CA TYR A 34 -4.66 -1.69 7.03
C TYR A 34 -4.16 -0.28 7.35
N ALA A 35 -4.85 0.73 6.84
CA ALA A 35 -4.48 2.12 7.05
C ALA A 35 -4.57 2.53 8.53
N ARG A 36 -5.58 2.05 9.25
CA ARG A 36 -5.73 2.23 10.69
C ARG A 36 -4.56 1.60 11.45
N ILE A 37 -4.24 0.33 11.19
CA ILE A 37 -3.13 -0.37 11.86
C ILE A 37 -1.79 0.29 11.55
N HIS A 38 -1.56 0.70 10.29
CA HIS A 38 -0.36 1.43 9.90
C HIS A 38 -0.24 2.76 10.66
N SER A 39 -1.36 3.48 10.81
CA SER A 39 -1.39 4.74 11.54
C SER A 39 -1.05 4.55 13.02
N GLU A 40 -1.57 3.49 13.64
CA GLU A 40 -1.27 3.13 15.03
C GLU A 40 0.22 2.80 15.22
N ILE A 41 0.83 2.03 14.30
CA ILE A 41 2.24 1.63 14.38
C ILE A 41 3.20 2.82 14.19
N HIS A 42 2.88 3.72 13.26
CA HIS A 42 3.76 4.82 12.89
C HIS A 42 3.44 6.14 13.60
N GLY A 43 2.34 6.21 14.36
CA GLY A 43 1.90 7.42 15.07
C GLY A 43 1.47 8.56 14.15
N VAL A 44 1.20 8.26 12.88
CA VAL A 44 0.82 9.23 11.85
C VAL A 44 -0.44 8.72 11.17
N GLU A 45 -1.50 9.52 11.20
CA GLU A 45 -2.75 9.18 10.54
C GLU A 45 -2.57 9.21 9.01
N VAL A 46 -2.86 8.07 8.37
CA VAL A 46 -2.75 7.89 6.93
C VAL A 46 -4.01 7.22 6.40
N SER A 47 -4.56 7.71 5.29
CA SER A 47 -5.71 7.08 4.63
C SER A 47 -5.28 5.90 3.75
N ALA A 48 -6.21 4.97 3.52
CA ALA A 48 -6.05 3.88 2.56
C ALA A 48 -5.59 4.41 1.18
N SER A 49 -6.21 5.49 0.69
CA SER A 49 -5.88 6.09 -0.61
C SER A 49 -4.43 6.57 -0.73
N ALA A 50 -3.81 6.95 0.39
CA ALA A 50 -2.41 7.34 0.42
C ALA A 50 -1.47 6.13 0.45
N LEU A 51 -1.88 5.01 1.06
CA LEU A 51 -1.08 3.78 1.12
C LEU A 51 -1.20 2.91 -0.13
N VAL A 52 -2.34 2.92 -0.84
CA VAL A 52 -2.57 2.08 -2.03
C VAL A 52 -1.46 2.22 -3.07
N PRO A 53 -0.99 3.43 -3.46
CA PRO A 53 0.13 3.56 -4.38
C PRO A 53 1.39 2.82 -3.89
N LEU A 54 1.74 2.97 -2.61
CA LEU A 54 2.92 2.33 -2.01
C LEU A 54 2.75 0.80 -1.91
N MET A 55 1.54 0.32 -1.64
CA MET A 55 1.20 -1.12 -1.68
C MET A 55 1.41 -1.70 -3.08
N LEU A 56 0.91 -1.02 -4.12
CA LEU A 56 1.04 -1.46 -5.51
C LEU A 56 2.50 -1.42 -5.97
N GLU A 57 3.25 -0.38 -5.62
CA GLU A 57 4.69 -0.32 -5.88
C GLU A 57 5.43 -1.48 -5.23
N THR A 58 5.16 -1.76 -3.95
CA THR A 58 5.77 -2.87 -3.21
C THR A 58 5.43 -4.21 -3.85
N PHE A 59 4.18 -4.40 -4.26
CA PHE A 59 3.72 -5.58 -4.97
C PHE A 59 4.47 -5.77 -6.30
N LEU A 60 4.48 -4.76 -7.17
CA LEU A 60 5.17 -4.80 -8.48
C LEU A 60 6.68 -4.99 -8.32
N ALA A 61 7.28 -4.37 -7.30
CA ALA A 61 8.68 -4.53 -6.99
C ALA A 61 8.99 -5.96 -6.51
N SER A 62 8.06 -6.64 -5.85
CA SER A 62 8.21 -8.02 -5.37
C SER A 62 8.00 -9.08 -6.45
N ASP A 63 7.18 -8.81 -7.47
CA ASP A 63 6.85 -9.76 -8.54
C ASP A 63 8.01 -9.97 -9.53
N THR A 64 8.74 -11.07 -9.36
CA THR A 64 9.89 -11.41 -10.21
C THR A 64 9.49 -11.73 -11.65
N GLY A 65 8.31 -12.31 -11.87
CA GLY A 65 7.80 -12.62 -13.20
C GLY A 65 7.54 -11.34 -13.97
N PHE A 66 6.81 -10.40 -13.35
CA PHE A 66 6.59 -9.08 -13.90
C PHE A 66 7.90 -8.34 -14.20
N ARG A 67 8.85 -8.32 -13.24
CA ARG A 67 10.15 -7.64 -13.45
C ARG A 67 10.95 -8.21 -14.61
N LYS A 68 10.89 -9.52 -14.85
CA LYS A 68 11.55 -10.16 -16.00
C LYS A 68 10.86 -9.80 -17.30
N ALA A 69 9.53 -9.92 -17.36
CA ALA A 69 8.75 -9.62 -18.56
C ALA A 69 8.87 -8.16 -19.01
N ARG A 70 8.93 -7.20 -18.08
CA ARG A 70 9.08 -5.76 -18.39
C ARG A 70 10.43 -5.39 -19.03
N LYS A 71 11.47 -6.19 -18.81
CA LYS A 71 12.83 -5.95 -19.34
C LYS A 71 13.09 -6.60 -20.69
N ALA A 72 12.25 -7.58 -21.06
CA ALA A 72 12.29 -8.22 -22.37
C ALA A 72 11.66 -7.29 -23.42
#